data_AF-A0A8S8XQJ3-F1
#
_entry.id   AF-A0A8S8XQJ3-F1
#
_cell.length_a   1.000
_cell.length_b   1.000
_cell.length_c   1.000
_cell.angle_alpha   90.00
_cell.angle_beta   90.00
_cell.angle_gamma   90.00
#
_symmetry.space_group_name_H-M   'P 1'
#
loop_
_entity.id
_entity.type
_entity.pdbx_description
1 polymer ?
#
loop_
_entity_poly.entity_id
_entity_poly.type
_entity_poly.pdbx_seq_one_letter_code
_entity_poly.pdbx_strand_id
1 'polypeptide(L)'
;MTIISPSEYDLLMSLTGQEQNLQASNIGKKYGLSSNQILSMLPGQSTSSGTNPKSNSVALNLATAANHRFEYDPSPDASQRRESISHAVSCPGCGAALGIPSIRPIKVTCPQCLQEHTFLQ
;
A
#
# COMPACT_ATOMS: atom_id res chain seq x y z
N MET A 1 15.69 14.49 -30.09
CA MET A 1 14.83 15.39 -29.28
C MET A 1 14.27 14.56 -28.14
N THR A 2 14.80 14.69 -26.93
CA THR A 2 14.25 14.02 -25.75
C THR A 2 13.05 14.83 -25.24
N ILE A 3 11.89 14.18 -25.20
CA ILE A 3 10.61 14.71 -24.71
C ILE A 3 10.57 14.86 -23.17
N ILE A 4 11.58 14.32 -22.48
CA ILE A 4 11.71 14.30 -21.02
C ILE A 4 12.71 15.37 -20.58
N SER A 5 12.46 16.04 -19.45
CA SER A 5 13.37 17.07 -18.94
C SER A 5 14.73 16.47 -18.52
N PRO A 6 15.84 17.22 -18.67
CA PRO A 6 17.18 16.70 -18.37
C PRO A 6 17.37 16.29 -16.91
N SER A 7 16.69 16.96 -15.97
CA SER A 7 16.72 16.62 -14.54
C SER A 7 15.99 15.31 -14.22
N GLU A 8 14.88 15.03 -14.91
CA GLU A 8 14.13 13.78 -14.72
C GLU A 8 14.88 12.58 -15.30
N TYR A 9 15.64 12.81 -16.36
CA TYR A 9 16.51 11.81 -16.94
C TYR A 9 17.69 11.47 -16.01
N ASP A 10 18.35 12.47 -15.42
CA ASP A 10 19.42 12.27 -14.44
C ASP A 10 18.92 11.50 -13.21
N LEU A 11 17.74 11.86 -12.70
CA LEU A 11 17.06 11.14 -11.62
C LEU A 11 16.84 9.66 -11.98
N LEU A 12 16.35 9.38 -13.19
CA LEU A 12 16.14 8.00 -13.65
C LEU A 12 17.46 7.21 -13.77
N MET A 13 18.57 7.87 -14.13
CA MET A 13 19.89 7.24 -14.18
C MET A 13 20.47 7.00 -12.78
N SER A 14 20.14 7.85 -11.81
CA SER A 14 20.58 7.69 -10.41
C SER A 14 19.90 6.51 -9.69
N LEU A 15 18.71 6.12 -10.14
CA LEU A 15 17.89 5.08 -9.51
C LEU A 15 18.07 3.74 -10.22
N THR A 16 17.94 2.64 -9.47
CA THR A 16 18.05 1.28 -10.02
C THR A 16 16.86 0.41 -9.59
N GLY A 17 16.49 -0.57 -10.41
CA GLY A 17 15.48 -1.58 -10.09
C GLY A 17 14.06 -1.04 -9.94
N GLN A 18 13.43 -1.27 -8.78
CA GLN A 18 12.01 -0.94 -8.56
C GLN A 18 11.74 0.56 -8.50
N GLU A 19 12.65 1.31 -7.88
CA GLU A 19 12.51 2.77 -7.75
C GLU A 19 12.57 3.46 -9.11
N GLN A 20 13.45 2.97 -9.99
CA GLN A 20 13.56 3.44 -11.37
C GLN A 20 12.26 3.22 -12.16
N ASN A 21 11.62 2.06 -12.01
CA ASN A 21 10.36 1.77 -12.69
C ASN A 21 9.21 2.65 -12.16
N LEU A 22 9.16 2.88 -10.84
CA LEU A 22 8.17 3.76 -10.24
C LEU A 22 8.31 5.20 -10.77
N GLN A 23 9.54 5.71 -10.81
CA GLN A 23 9.80 7.04 -11.36
C GLN A 23 9.53 7.11 -12.86
N ALA A 24 9.88 6.08 -13.63
CA ALA A 24 9.56 6.02 -15.06
C ALA A 24 8.04 6.06 -15.29
N SER A 25 7.24 5.42 -14.43
CA SER A 25 5.78 5.50 -14.48
C SER A 25 5.25 6.89 -14.13
N ASN A 26 5.82 7.56 -13.12
CA ASN A 26 5.44 8.93 -12.75
C ASN A 26 5.77 9.94 -13.85
N ILE A 27 6.98 9.85 -14.41
CA ILE A 27 7.42 10.69 -15.53
C ILE A 27 6.57 10.38 -16.77
N GLY A 28 6.27 9.10 -17.03
CA GLY A 28 5.39 8.67 -18.11
C GLY A 28 4.02 9.33 -18.07
N LYS A 29 3.39 9.40 -16.89
CA LYS A 29 2.12 10.10 -16.72
C LYS A 29 2.20 11.59 -17.05
N LYS A 30 3.33 12.24 -16.75
CA LYS A 30 3.55 13.67 -17.02
C LYS A 30 3.70 13.98 -18.51
N TYR A 31 4.25 13.04 -19.29
CA TYR A 31 4.55 13.21 -20.71
C TYR A 31 3.68 12.36 -21.65
N GLY A 32 2.71 11.60 -21.12
CA GLY A 32 1.85 10.71 -21.91
C GLY A 32 2.57 9.49 -22.48
N LEU A 33 3.64 9.01 -21.83
CA LEU A 33 4.44 7.87 -22.24
C LEU A 33 4.23 6.68 -21.29
N SER A 34 4.42 5.46 -21.79
CA SER A 34 4.45 4.27 -20.93
C SER A 34 5.80 4.12 -20.22
N SER A 35 5.80 3.53 -19.02
CA SER A 35 7.03 3.26 -18.25
C SER A 35 8.07 2.52 -19.11
N ASN A 36 7.68 1.41 -19.77
CA ASN A 36 8.56 0.65 -20.66
C ASN A 36 9.15 1.49 -21.81
N GLN A 37 8.37 2.43 -22.35
CA GLN A 37 8.83 3.31 -23.42
C GLN A 37 9.89 4.30 -22.91
N ILE A 38 9.77 4.79 -21.67
CA ILE A 38 10.79 5.63 -21.04
C ILE A 38 12.06 4.84 -20.76
N LEU A 39 11.92 3.66 -20.17
CA LEU A 39 13.05 2.76 -19.88
C LEU A 39 13.80 2.37 -21.17
N SER A 40 13.10 2.18 -22.29
CA SER A 40 13.73 1.88 -23.59
C SER A 40 14.57 3.03 -24.16
N MET A 41 14.37 4.26 -23.69
CA MET A 41 15.16 5.43 -24.09
C MET A 41 16.43 5.60 -23.25
N LEU A 42 16.58 4.84 -22.15
CA LEU A 42 17.76 4.91 -21.30
C LEU A 42 18.90 4.01 -21.84
N PRO A 43 20.11 4.54 -22.02
CA PRO A 43 21.28 3.76 -22.39
C PRO A 43 21.74 2.95 -21.17
N GLY A 44 21.70 1.61 -21.28
CA GLY A 44 22.26 0.72 -20.27
C GLY A 44 21.34 -0.40 -19.75
N GLN A 45 20.09 -0.52 -20.21
CA GLN A 45 19.25 -1.66 -19.85
C GLN A 45 19.57 -2.87 -20.75
N SER A 46 20.69 -3.53 -20.46
CA SER A 46 20.94 -4.87 -20.98
C SER A 46 19.80 -5.77 -20.53
N THR A 47 19.16 -6.45 -21.49
CA THR A 47 18.23 -7.54 -21.27
C THR A 47 18.95 -8.69 -20.54
N SER A 48 19.02 -8.64 -19.22
CA SER A 48 19.35 -9.81 -18.39
C SER A 48 18.07 -10.36 -17.80
N SER A 49 17.36 -11.14 -18.63
CA SER A 49 16.53 -12.23 -18.17
C SER A 49 17.41 -13.14 -17.31
N GLY A 50 17.35 -12.98 -16.00
CA GLY A 50 18.16 -13.71 -15.03
C GLY A 50 17.35 -13.93 -13.77
N THR A 51 16.57 -15.01 -13.77
CA THR A 51 15.94 -15.58 -12.58
C THR A 51 16.99 -15.80 -11.50
N ASN A 52 16.91 -15.07 -10.37
CA ASN A 52 17.40 -15.52 -9.06
C ASN A 52 16.98 -14.52 -7.96
N PRO A 53 15.90 -14.78 -7.20
CA PRO A 53 15.79 -14.26 -5.85
C PRO A 53 16.45 -15.27 -4.90
N LYS A 54 17.76 -15.17 -4.71
CA LYS A 54 18.40 -15.60 -3.45
C LYS A 54 18.57 -14.36 -2.59
N SER A 55 17.47 -13.92 -2.00
CA SER A 55 17.53 -13.15 -0.76
C SER A 55 16.86 -14.01 0.30
N ASN A 56 17.69 -14.50 1.22
CA ASN A 56 17.24 -15.08 2.48
C ASN A 56 16.56 -13.97 3.29
N SER A 57 15.32 -13.67 2.95
CA SER A 57 14.35 -13.03 3.83
C SER A 57 13.21 -14.00 3.86
N VAL A 58 12.97 -14.59 5.04
CA VAL A 58 11.84 -15.50 5.35
C VAL A 58 10.70 -15.16 4.41
N ALA A 59 10.47 -16.03 3.43
CA ALA A 59 9.39 -15.87 2.47
C ALA A 59 8.08 -16.05 3.24
N LEU A 60 7.64 -14.97 3.89
CA LEU A 60 6.28 -14.84 4.33
C LEU A 60 5.48 -14.83 3.03
N ASN A 61 4.91 -15.99 2.70
CA ASN A 61 4.07 -16.23 1.53
C ASN A 61 3.07 -15.06 1.36
N LEU A 62 3.43 -14.09 0.51
CA LEU A 62 2.60 -12.92 0.21
C LEU A 62 1.27 -13.34 -0.44
N ALA A 63 1.24 -14.54 -1.04
CA ALA A 63 0.02 -15.18 -1.54
C ALA A 63 -0.99 -15.53 -0.42
N THR A 64 -0.51 -15.88 0.78
CA THR A 64 -1.36 -16.09 1.97
C THR A 64 -1.70 -14.77 2.66
N ALA A 65 -0.84 -13.74 2.58
CA ALA A 65 -1.15 -12.41 3.10
C ALA A 65 -2.15 -11.62 2.24
N ALA A 66 -2.32 -11.97 0.96
CA ALA A 66 -3.37 -11.42 0.11
C ALA A 66 -4.77 -11.91 0.51
N ASN A 67 -4.89 -13.15 0.99
CA ASN A 67 -6.17 -13.73 1.43
C ASN A 67 -6.64 -13.27 2.82
N HIS A 68 -5.75 -12.67 3.62
CA HIS A 68 -6.10 -12.06 4.90
C HIS A 68 -6.19 -10.54 4.83
N ARG A 69 -6.13 -9.96 3.63
CA ARG A 69 -6.43 -8.54 3.45
C ARG A 69 -7.94 -8.39 3.38
N PHE A 70 -8.50 -7.69 4.34
CA PHE A 70 -9.83 -7.13 4.20
C PHE A 70 -9.89 -6.39 2.87
N GLU A 71 -10.84 -6.77 2.00
CA GLU A 71 -11.09 -6.07 0.75
C GLU A 71 -11.31 -4.59 1.09
N TYR A 72 -10.44 -3.74 0.55
CA TYR A 72 -10.61 -2.31 0.68
C TYR A 72 -11.80 -1.91 -0.19
N ASP A 73 -12.96 -1.73 0.43
CA ASP A 73 -14.11 -1.14 -0.23
C ASP A 73 -13.86 0.38 -0.39
N PRO A 74 -13.73 0.90 -1.63
CA PRO A 74 -13.59 2.33 -1.90
C PRO A 74 -14.94 3.05 -2.01
N SER A 75 -16.05 2.40 -1.68
CA SER A 75 -17.38 3.03 -1.74
C SER A 75 -17.46 4.29 -0.85
N PRO A 76 -18.28 5.28 -1.24
CA PRO A 76 -18.51 6.48 -0.43
C PRO A 76 -19.13 6.11 0.93
N ASP A 77 -19.96 5.07 0.98
CA ASP A 77 -20.53 4.54 2.22
C ASP A 77 -19.47 3.97 3.16
N ALA A 78 -18.51 3.18 2.65
CA ALA A 78 -17.39 2.70 3.45
C ALA A 78 -16.50 3.85 3.94
N SER A 79 -16.35 4.91 3.15
CA SER A 79 -15.62 6.12 3.55
C SER A 79 -16.33 6.84 4.71
N GLN A 80 -17.65 7.03 4.63
CA GLN A 80 -18.45 7.65 5.68
C GLN A 80 -18.47 6.82 6.99
N ARG A 81 -18.46 5.49 6.88
CA ARG A 81 -18.28 4.60 8.04
C ARG A 81 -16.90 4.73 8.67
N ARG A 82 -15.84 4.93 7.87
CA ARG A 82 -14.49 5.20 8.38
C ARG A 82 -14.39 6.58 9.03
N GLU A 83 -15.08 7.59 8.50
CA GLU A 83 -15.13 8.94 9.06
C GLU A 83 -15.86 8.99 10.42
N SER A 84 -16.88 8.14 10.61
CA SER A 84 -17.59 8.03 11.89
C SER A 84 -16.83 7.23 12.97
N ILE A 85 -15.72 6.57 12.60
CA ILE A 85 -14.81 5.88 13.53
C ILE A 85 -13.62 6.79 13.80
N SER A 86 -13.65 7.45 14.96
CA SER A 86 -12.61 8.37 15.37
C SER A 86 -11.43 7.69 16.07
N HIS A 87 -11.65 6.55 16.75
CA HIS A 87 -10.63 5.84 17.52
C HIS A 87 -10.69 4.32 17.28
N ALA A 88 -9.51 3.72 17.11
CA ALA A 88 -9.34 2.27 17.18
C ALA A 88 -8.93 1.90 18.61
N VAL A 89 -9.76 1.11 19.31
CA VAL A 89 -9.44 0.57 20.64
C VAL A 89 -9.25 -0.94 20.51
N SER A 90 -8.20 -1.47 21.11
CA SER A 90 -8.00 -2.92 21.20
C SER A 90 -8.98 -3.54 22.20
N CYS A 91 -9.68 -4.60 21.80
CA CYS A 91 -10.44 -5.43 22.73
C CYS A 91 -9.50 -5.99 23.82
N PRO A 92 -9.77 -5.83 25.12
CA PRO A 92 -8.89 -6.34 26.17
C PRO A 92 -8.93 -7.88 26.30
N GLY A 93 -9.95 -8.55 25.75
CA GLY A 93 -10.03 -10.01 25.75
C GLY A 93 -9.20 -10.68 24.65
N CYS A 94 -9.24 -10.17 23.42
CA CYS A 94 -8.61 -10.81 22.26
C CYS A 94 -7.63 -9.94 21.46
N GLY A 95 -7.48 -8.66 21.80
CA GLY A 95 -6.60 -7.72 21.10
C GLY A 95 -7.12 -7.24 19.74
N ALA A 96 -8.30 -7.68 19.29
CA ALA A 96 -8.88 -7.24 18.02
C ALA A 96 -9.14 -5.72 18.01
N ALA A 97 -8.80 -5.06 16.89
CA ALA A 97 -9.04 -3.64 16.70
C ALA A 97 -10.54 -3.36 16.50
N LEU A 98 -11.15 -2.65 17.45
CA LEU A 98 -12.54 -2.22 17.40
C LEU A 98 -12.57 -0.74 17.00
N GLY A 99 -13.27 -0.43 15.91
CA GLY A 99 -13.61 0.94 15.55
C GLY A 99 -14.73 1.42 16.46
N ILE A 100 -14.44 2.40 17.33
CA ILE A 100 -15.38 2.86 18.34
C ILE A 100 -15.63 4.37 18.16
N PRO A 101 -16.90 4.83 18.16
CA PRO A 101 -17.21 6.27 18.11
C PRO A 101 -16.75 7.00 19.38
N SER A 102 -16.41 8.30 19.27
CA SER A 102 -15.91 9.12 20.40
C SER A 102 -16.91 9.33 21.53
N ILE A 103 -18.20 9.06 21.30
CA ILE A 103 -19.22 9.30 22.32
C ILE A 103 -19.21 8.16 23.34
N ARG A 104 -18.88 8.49 24.59
CA ARG A 104 -18.96 7.61 25.78
C ARG A 104 -20.20 8.02 26.58
N PRO A 105 -20.85 7.14 27.37
CA PRO A 105 -20.57 5.74 27.64
C PRO A 105 -21.20 4.82 26.59
N ILE A 106 -20.47 3.80 26.14
CA ILE A 106 -21.01 2.81 25.19
C ILE A 106 -20.72 1.38 25.64
N LYS A 107 -21.64 0.49 25.27
CA LYS A 107 -21.46 -0.95 25.34
C LYS A 107 -21.16 -1.46 23.94
N VAL A 108 -20.01 -2.10 23.76
CA VAL A 108 -19.61 -2.71 22.50
C VAL A 108 -19.32 -4.19 22.71
N THR A 109 -19.86 -5.01 21.82
CA THR A 109 -19.61 -6.44 21.77
C THR A 109 -18.54 -6.70 20.72
N CYS A 110 -17.44 -7.34 21.10
CA CYS A 110 -16.38 -7.67 20.16
C CYS A 110 -16.86 -8.75 19.17
N PRO A 111 -16.74 -8.57 17.84
CA PRO A 111 -17.16 -9.57 16.86
C PRO A 111 -16.20 -10.78 16.79
N GLN A 112 -15.04 -10.74 17.47
CA GLN A 112 -14.07 -11.84 17.48
C GLN A 112 -14.21 -12.76 18.71
N CYS A 113 -14.40 -12.20 19.90
CA CYS A 113 -14.53 -13.00 21.13
C CYS A 113 -15.92 -12.95 21.78
N LEU A 114 -16.87 -12.22 21.19
CA LEU A 114 -18.24 -12.02 21.70
C LEU A 114 -18.31 -11.43 23.11
N GLN A 115 -17.21 -10.85 23.59
CA GLN A 115 -17.14 -10.29 24.92
C GLN A 115 -17.64 -8.86 24.93
N GLU A 116 -18.51 -8.56 25.88
CA GLU A 116 -19.06 -7.23 26.09
C GLU A 116 -18.08 -6.40 26.92
N HIS A 117 -17.67 -5.25 26.38
CA HIS A 117 -16.86 -4.28 27.10
C HIS A 117 -17.56 -2.93 27.14
N THR A 118 -17.53 -2.30 28.31
CA THR A 118 -18.04 -0.95 28.52
C THR A 118 -16.86 0.01 28.53
N PHE A 119 -16.84 0.95 27.59
CA PHE A 119 -15.80 1.97 27.52
C PHE A 119 -16.39 3.29 28.03
N LEU A 120 -15.79 3.83 29.10
CA LEU A 120 -16.28 4.99 29.84
C LEU A 120 -15.48 6.28 29.58
N GLN A 121 -14.39 6.23 28.81
CA GLN A 121 -13.36 7.29 28.79
C GLN A 121 -12.94 7.71 27.39
#